data_AF-C7LT04-F1
#
_entry.id   AF-C7LT04-F1
#
_cell.length_a   1.000
_cell.length_b   1.000
_cell.length_c   1.000
_cell.angle_alpha   90.00
_cell.angle_beta   90.00
_cell.angle_gamma   90.00
#
_symmetry.space_group_name_H-M   'P 1'
#
loop_
_entity.id
_entity.type
_entity.pdbx_description
1 polymer ?
#
loop_
_entity_poly.entity_id
_entity_poly.type
_entity_poly.pdbx_seq_one_letter_code
_entity_poly.pdbx_strand_id
1 'polypeptide(L)'
;MPELNVHIASSLARTGKEYREVHEWIDNAETKYERHDFSKVLINAAMFREKYGEEAAQEYVEHLVDDLKCRFGKQLASHQAAMADCLKYFGG
;
A
#
# COMPACT_ATOMS: atom_id res chain seq x y z
N MET A 1 0.09 6.15 1.42
CA MET A 1 -0.34 5.50 0.19
C MET A 1 0.25 6.27 -0.96
N PRO A 2 1.13 5.62 -1.72
CA PRO A 2 1.56 6.10 -3.02
C PRO A 2 0.36 6.40 -3.92
N GLU A 3 0.57 7.18 -4.97
CA GLU A 3 -0.47 7.37 -5.98
C GLU A 3 -0.59 6.11 -6.85
N LEU A 4 -1.76 5.92 -7.49
CA LEU A 4 -2.01 4.80 -8.40
C LEU A 4 -0.88 4.59 -9.42
N ASN A 5 -0.39 5.67 -10.05
CA ASN A 5 0.69 5.61 -11.03
C ASN A 5 2.02 5.12 -10.43
N VAL A 6 2.25 5.38 -9.14
CA VAL A 6 3.44 4.89 -8.42
C VAL A 6 3.33 3.39 -8.20
N HIS A 7 2.16 2.88 -7.81
CA HIS A 7 1.94 1.43 -7.70
C HIS A 7 2.14 0.73 -9.05
N ILE A 8 1.52 1.25 -10.12
CA ILE A 8 1.67 0.70 -11.47
C ILE A 8 3.14 0.66 -11.90
N ALA A 9 3.90 1.74 -11.66
CA ALA A 9 5.32 1.79 -11.99
C ALA A 9 6.14 0.75 -11.21
N SER A 10 5.87 0.59 -9.91
CA SER A 10 6.51 -0.43 -9.07
C SER A 10 6.19 -1.85 -9.55
N SER A 11 4.93 -2.13 -9.88
CA SER A 11 4.50 -3.44 -10.40
C SER A 11 5.13 -3.75 -11.74
N LEU A 12 5.19 -2.77 -12.65
CA LEU A 12 5.84 -2.90 -13.95
C LEU A 12 7.33 -3.20 -13.80
N ALA A 13 8.02 -2.54 -12.87
CA ALA A 13 9.44 -2.78 -12.59
C ALA A 13 9.72 -4.18 -12.02
N ARG A 14 8.81 -4.72 -11.20
CA ARG A 14 8.95 -6.03 -10.56
C ARG A 14 8.56 -7.21 -11.48
N THR A 15 7.47 -7.05 -12.22
CA THR A 15 6.79 -8.17 -12.93
C THR A 15 6.76 -8.00 -14.45
N GLY A 16 7.04 -6.80 -14.96
CA GLY A 16 6.84 -6.46 -16.37
C GLY A 16 5.37 -6.24 -16.76
N LYS A 17 4.45 -6.20 -15.78
CA LYS A 17 3.00 -5.96 -15.99
C LYS A 17 2.49 -4.86 -15.07
N GLU A 18 1.51 -4.10 -15.55
CA GLU A 18 0.97 -2.96 -14.79
C GLU A 18 0.04 -3.36 -13.64
N TYR A 19 -0.70 -4.47 -13.77
CA TYR A 19 -1.78 -4.85 -12.84
C TYR A 19 -2.75 -3.71 -12.51
N ARG A 20 -3.00 -2.83 -13.49
CA ARG A 20 -3.82 -1.62 -13.34
C ARG A 20 -5.19 -1.91 -12.72
N GLU A 21 -5.90 -2.93 -13.20
CA GLU A 21 -7.22 -3.30 -12.67
C GLU A 21 -7.17 -3.70 -11.18
N VAL A 22 -6.08 -4.35 -10.74
CA VAL A 22 -5.86 -4.71 -9.34
C VAL A 22 -5.72 -3.43 -8.52
N HIS A 23 -4.84 -2.52 -8.93
CA HIS A 23 -4.61 -1.28 -8.20
C HIS A 23 -5.83 -0.35 -8.19
N GLU A 24 -6.52 -0.17 -9.32
CA GLU A 24 -7.74 0.63 -9.41
C GLU A 24 -8.87 0.06 -8.56
N TRP A 25 -8.98 -1.28 -8.47
CA TRP A 25 -9.91 -1.91 -7.54
C TRP A 25 -9.52 -1.59 -6.10
N ILE A 26 -8.28 -1.81 -5.67
CA ILE A 26 -7.89 -1.59 -4.28
C ILE A 26 -8.08 -0.12 -3.86
N ASP A 27 -7.75 0.83 -4.76
CA ASP A 27 -7.76 2.26 -4.49
C ASP A 27 -9.11 2.96 -4.63
N ASN A 28 -10.18 2.24 -4.99
CA ASN A 28 -11.52 2.80 -5.15
C ASN A 28 -11.98 3.56 -3.90
N ALA A 29 -12.27 4.85 -4.03
CA ALA A 29 -12.49 5.75 -2.90
C ALA A 29 -13.64 5.32 -1.96
N GLU A 30 -14.72 4.74 -2.50
CA GLU A 30 -15.92 4.37 -1.72
C GLU A 30 -15.69 3.13 -0.86
N THR A 31 -14.88 2.20 -1.35
CA THR A 31 -14.66 0.88 -0.75
C THR A 31 -13.25 0.69 -0.23
N LYS A 32 -12.42 1.75 -0.30
CA LYS A 32 -11.00 1.74 0.01
C LYS A 32 -10.70 1.09 1.35
N TYR A 33 -11.33 1.56 2.43
CA TYR A 33 -11.06 1.04 3.77
C TYR A 33 -11.41 -0.44 3.91
N GLU A 34 -12.48 -0.88 3.24
CA GLU A 34 -12.84 -2.29 3.23
C GLU A 34 -11.82 -3.14 2.46
N ARG A 35 -11.33 -2.65 1.32
CA ARG A 35 -10.35 -3.35 0.47
C ARG A 35 -8.96 -3.41 1.10
N HIS A 36 -8.69 -2.54 2.08
CA HIS A 36 -7.47 -2.52 2.89
C HIS A 36 -7.60 -3.27 4.23
N ASP A 37 -8.76 -3.87 4.51
CA ASP A 37 -8.96 -4.65 5.72
C ASP A 37 -8.16 -5.96 5.64
N PHE A 38 -7.10 -6.07 6.45
CA PHE A 38 -6.28 -7.27 6.51
C PHE A 38 -7.05 -8.53 6.92
N SER A 39 -8.17 -8.41 7.64
CA SER A 39 -9.01 -9.57 7.96
C SER A 39 -9.67 -10.18 6.71
N LYS A 40 -9.81 -9.40 5.63
CA LYS A 40 -10.37 -9.82 4.34
C LYS A 40 -9.31 -10.16 3.29
N VAL A 41 -8.02 -10.09 3.64
CA VAL A 41 -6.92 -10.24 2.68
C VAL A 41 -6.98 -11.57 1.91
N LEU A 42 -7.30 -12.67 2.60
CA LEU A 42 -7.38 -13.99 2.00
C LEU A 42 -8.55 -14.11 1.01
N ILE A 43 -9.69 -13.49 1.32
CA ILE A 43 -10.88 -13.49 0.47
C ILE A 43 -10.61 -12.67 -0.80
N ASN A 44 -10.05 -11.47 -0.63
CA ASN A 44 -9.76 -10.58 -1.76
C ASN A 44 -8.64 -11.15 -2.65
N ALA A 45 -7.59 -11.73 -2.06
CA ALA A 45 -6.52 -12.39 -2.81
C ALA A 45 -7.05 -13.61 -3.60
N ALA A 46 -7.95 -14.41 -3.02
CA ALA A 46 -8.57 -15.53 -3.72
C ALA A 46 -9.35 -15.09 -4.97
N MET A 47 -10.09 -13.97 -4.88
CA MET A 47 -10.78 -13.40 -6.04
C MET A 47 -9.81 -13.03 -7.18
N PHE A 48 -8.65 -12.42 -6.87
CA PHE A 48 -7.66 -12.10 -7.90
C PHE A 48 -6.97 -13.35 -8.46
N ARG A 49 -6.69 -14.34 -7.61
CA ARG A 49 -6.13 -15.63 -8.02
C ARG A 49 -7.03 -16.33 -9.03
N GLU A 50 -8.33 -16.40 -8.76
CA GLU A 50 -9.31 -17.06 -9.62
C GLU A 50 -9.46 -16.35 -10.97
N LYS A 51 -9.42 -15.01 -10.98
CA LYS A 51 -9.65 -14.22 -12.20
C LYS A 51 -8.40 -14.04 -13.07
N TYR A 52 -7.23 -13.90 -12.44
CA TYR A 52 -6.02 -13.39 -13.10
C TYR A 52 -4.75 -14.19 -12.74
N GLY A 53 -4.87 -15.23 -11.91
CA GLY A 53 -3.76 -16.09 -11.50
C GLY A 53 -3.02 -15.60 -10.25
N GLU A 54 -2.06 -16.41 -9.78
CA GLU A 54 -1.34 -16.20 -8.52
C GLU A 54 -0.59 -14.85 -8.47
N GLU A 55 0.02 -14.43 -9.58
CA GLU A 55 0.79 -13.18 -9.63
C GLU A 55 -0.11 -11.97 -9.33
N ALA A 56 -1.36 -11.94 -9.82
CA ALA A 56 -2.29 -10.86 -9.50
C ALA A 56 -2.73 -10.84 -8.03
N ALA A 57 -2.88 -12.02 -7.41
CA ALA A 57 -3.16 -12.13 -5.98
C ALA A 57 -1.99 -11.63 -5.14
N GLN A 58 -0.75 -11.92 -5.57
CA GLN A 58 0.45 -11.39 -4.93
C GLN A 58 0.52 -9.86 -5.07
N GLU A 59 0.20 -9.32 -6.25
CA GLU A 59 0.20 -7.87 -6.50
C GLU A 59 -0.83 -7.12 -5.64
N TYR A 60 -1.97 -7.74 -5.36
CA TYR A 60 -2.91 -7.21 -4.37
C TYR A 60 -2.28 -7.07 -2.98
N VAL A 61 -1.55 -8.10 -2.52
CA VAL A 61 -0.86 -8.06 -1.22
C VAL A 61 0.29 -7.05 -1.22
N GLU A 62 1.07 -6.98 -2.29
CA GLU A 62 2.18 -6.02 -2.42
C GLU A 62 1.69 -4.57 -2.36
N HIS A 63 0.55 -4.26 -2.99
CA HIS A 63 -0.06 -2.92 -2.89
C HIS A 63 -0.36 -2.56 -1.42
N LEU A 64 -0.98 -3.47 -0.65
CA LEU A 64 -1.24 -3.25 0.78
C LEU A 64 0.04 -3.05 1.59
N VAL A 65 1.12 -3.78 1.25
CA VAL A 65 2.42 -3.65 1.91
C VAL A 65 3.05 -2.28 1.63
N ASP A 66 3.01 -1.81 0.39
CA ASP A 66 3.51 -0.49 0.01
C ASP A 66 2.76 0.62 0.74
N ASP A 67 1.45 0.45 0.91
CA ASP A 67 0.62 1.40 1.65
C ASP A 67 0.88 1.44 3.13
N LEU A 68 1.03 0.26 3.73
CA LEU A 68 1.44 0.11 5.12
C LEU A 68 2.77 0.84 5.34
N LYS A 69 3.80 0.50 4.56
CA LYS A 69 5.14 1.13 4.65
C LYS A 69 5.06 2.63 4.49
N CYS A 70 4.33 3.12 3.50
CA CYS A 70 4.18 4.55 3.25
C CYS A 70 3.47 5.27 4.40
N ARG A 71 2.35 4.72 4.91
CA ARG A 71 1.58 5.34 5.98
C ARG A 71 2.35 5.37 7.30
N PHE A 72 2.87 4.22 7.73
CA PHE A 72 3.62 4.14 8.99
C PHE A 72 4.95 4.88 8.91
N GLY A 73 5.65 4.83 7.77
CA GLY A 73 6.89 5.57 7.57
C GLY A 73 6.71 7.08 7.69
N LYS A 74 5.64 7.63 7.10
CA LYS A 74 5.31 9.06 7.25
C LYS A 74 5.02 9.46 8.69
N GLN A 75 4.25 8.64 9.42
CA GLN A 75 3.94 8.92 10.82
C GLN A 75 5.20 8.83 11.70
N LEU A 76 6.02 7.81 11.50
CA LEU A 76 7.27 7.64 12.24
C LEU A 76 8.21 8.83 12.02
N ALA A 77 8.42 9.24 10.77
CA ALA A 77 9.25 10.39 10.44
C ALA A 77 8.72 11.69 11.06
N SER A 78 7.39 11.90 11.03
CA SER A 78 6.75 13.06 11.67
C SER A 78 6.97 13.08 13.18
N HIS A 79 6.75 11.95 13.86
CA HIS A 79 6.97 11.85 15.31
C HIS A 79 8.43 12.03 15.70
N GLN A 80 9.37 11.46 14.93
CA GLN A 80 10.80 11.65 15.15
C GLN A 80 11.20 13.12 15.00
N ALA A 81 10.69 13.81 13.97
CA ALA A 81 10.94 15.23 13.77
C ALA A 81 10.38 16.08 14.93
N ALA A 82 9.16 15.80 15.38
CA ALA A 82 8.55 16.49 16.52
C ALA A 82 9.34 16.28 17.82
N MET A 83 9.78 15.04 18.09
CA MET A 83 10.62 14.73 19.24
C MET A 83 11.97 15.47 19.18
N ALA A 84 12.61 15.49 18.01
CA ALA A 84 13.88 16.18 17.82
C ALA A 84 13.75 17.70 18.02
N ASP A 85 12.66 18.30 17.55
CA ASP A 85 12.36 19.72 17.77
C ASP A 85 12.15 20.04 19.26
N CYS A 86 11.38 19.22 19.98
CA CYS A 86 11.22 19.35 21.43
C CYS A 86 12.55 19.23 22.17
N LEU A 87 13.37 18.23 21.85
CA LEU A 87 14.69 18.05 22.47
C LEU A 87 15.57 19.28 22.25
N LYS A 88 15.63 19.76 21.01
CA LYS A 88 16.39 20.96 20.63
C LYS A 88 15.92 22.20 21.41
N TYR A 89 14.60 22.39 21.58
CA TYR A 89 14.06 23.51 22.34
C TYR A 89 14.50 23.49 23.82
N PHE A 90 14.62 22.30 24.42
CA PHE A 90 15.06 22.13 25.81
C PHE A 90 16.58 21.89 25.97
N GLY A 91 17.38 22.12 24.93
CA GLY A 91 18.85 22.07 24.98
C GLY A 91 19.46 20.66 24.94
N GLY A 92 18.70 19.67 24.48
CA GLY A 92 19.20 18.33 24.14
C GLY A 92 19.74 18.22 22.72
#